data_AF-A0A7S0QED4-F1
#
_entry.id   AF-A0A7S0QED4-F1
#
_cell.length_a   1.000
_cell.length_b   1.000
_cell.length_c   1.000
_cell.angle_alpha   90.00
_cell.angle_beta   90.00
_cell.angle_gamma   90.00
#
_symmetry.space_group_name_H-M   'P 1'
#
loop_
_entity.id
_entity.type
_entity.pdbx_description
1 polymer ?
#
loop_
_entity_poly.entity_id
_entity_poly.type
_entity_poly.pdbx_seq_one_letter_code
_entity_poly.pdbx_strand_id
1 'polypeptide(L)'
;CPEGRYCPNVTESLLCPAGFHCPFNTSSPAPCPPGTHCFVGSKVPAPCGSGEYGPLPQQESCRPCPASAVLGASACPAPVRRRRSLLSAADGPRGVAGTGAG
;
A
#
# COMPACT_ATOMS: atom_id res chain seq x y z
N CYS A 1 -7.23 22.87 4.51
CA CYS A 1 -7.10 21.61 5.29
C CYS A 1 -5.72 21.04 5.10
N PRO A 2 -5.01 20.67 6.18
CA PRO A 2 -3.73 19.97 6.06
C PRO A 2 -3.92 18.59 5.42
N GLU A 3 -2.87 18.10 4.75
CA GLU A 3 -2.82 16.75 4.21
C GLU A 3 -3.05 15.67 5.29
N GLY A 4 -3.64 14.53 4.91
CA GLY A 4 -4.01 13.46 5.85
C GLY A 4 -5.21 13.79 6.72
N ARG A 5 -5.83 14.96 6.52
CA ARG A 5 -7.08 15.38 7.15
C ARG A 5 -8.07 15.90 6.12
N TYR A 6 -9.34 15.78 6.44
CA TYR A 6 -10.42 16.43 5.68
C TYR A 6 -11.14 17.44 6.57
N CYS A 7 -11.57 18.56 5.98
CA CYS A 7 -12.42 19.52 6.68
C CYS A 7 -13.77 19.65 5.97
N PRO A 8 -14.83 19.01 6.47
CA PRO A 8 -16.16 19.22 5.91
C PRO A 8 -16.61 20.68 6.11
N ASN A 9 -16.09 21.36 7.13
CA ASN A 9 -16.31 22.76 7.45
C ASN A 9 -14.97 23.47 7.78
N VAL A 10 -14.95 24.80 7.83
CA VAL A 10 -13.74 25.59 8.15
C VAL A 10 -13.22 25.40 9.58
N THR A 11 -14.06 24.92 10.50
CA THR A 11 -13.76 24.76 11.92
C THR A 11 -13.33 23.36 12.32
N GLU A 12 -13.59 22.35 11.48
CA GLU A 12 -13.38 20.95 11.81
C GLU A 12 -12.26 20.35 10.96
N SER A 13 -11.25 19.76 11.60
CA SER A 13 -10.17 19.06 10.89
C SER A 13 -10.11 17.60 11.32
N LEU A 14 -10.82 16.76 10.57
CA LEU A 14 -11.01 15.35 10.89
C LEU A 14 -9.91 14.51 10.22
N LEU A 15 -9.49 13.44 10.89
CA LEU A 15 -8.52 12.51 10.34
C LEU A 15 -9.10 11.82 9.10
N CYS A 16 -8.28 11.64 8.05
CA CYS A 16 -8.75 10.89 6.88
C CYS A 16 -9.14 9.46 7.30
N PRO A 17 -10.37 9.00 7.03
CA PRO A 17 -10.80 7.66 7.42
C PRO A 17 -10.04 6.58 6.62
N ALA A 18 -9.93 5.39 7.20
CA ALA A 18 -9.34 4.24 6.51
C ALA A 18 -10.13 3.91 5.23
N GLY A 19 -9.43 3.51 4.18
CA GLY A 19 -9.99 3.31 2.84
C GLY A 19 -10.09 4.59 2.01
N PHE A 20 -9.74 5.77 2.56
CA PHE A 20 -9.78 7.03 1.84
C PHE A 20 -8.44 7.76 1.87
N HIS A 21 -8.23 8.63 0.86
CA HIS A 21 -7.10 9.53 0.79
C HIS A 21 -7.55 10.98 0.83
N CYS A 22 -6.79 11.79 1.56
CA CYS A 22 -7.07 13.20 1.77
C CYS A 22 -5.82 14.04 1.45
N PRO A 23 -5.64 14.49 0.19
CA PRO A 23 -4.57 15.42 -0.16
C PRO A 23 -4.78 16.80 0.50
N PHE A 24 -3.86 17.72 0.28
CA PHE A 24 -4.01 19.09 0.77
C PHE A 24 -5.32 19.71 0.25
N ASN A 25 -5.98 20.48 1.12
CA ASN A 25 -7.25 21.14 0.82
C ASN A 25 -8.43 20.20 0.51
N THR A 26 -8.46 19.04 1.16
CA THR A 26 -9.58 18.10 1.08
C THR A 26 -10.73 18.53 2.00
N SER A 27 -11.91 18.74 1.42
CA SER A 27 -13.15 18.89 2.20
C SER A 27 -13.95 17.59 2.34
N SER A 28 -13.80 16.68 1.38
CA SER A 28 -14.47 15.38 1.38
C SER A 28 -13.46 14.28 1.03
N PRO A 29 -13.34 13.23 1.86
CA PRO A 29 -12.37 12.16 1.65
C PRO A 29 -12.68 11.38 0.36
N ALA A 30 -11.65 11.11 -0.44
CA ALA A 30 -11.79 10.39 -1.71
C ALA A 30 -11.47 8.89 -1.52
N PRO A 31 -12.29 7.96 -2.02
CA PRO A 31 -12.05 6.53 -1.84
C PRO A 31 -10.77 6.12 -2.55
N CYS A 32 -10.06 5.15 -1.99
CA CYS A 32 -8.80 4.71 -2.58
C CYS A 32 -9.01 3.83 -3.80
N PRO A 33 -8.23 4.05 -4.88
CA PRO A 33 -8.40 3.31 -6.12
C PRO A 33 -7.99 1.83 -5.94
N PRO A 34 -8.56 0.93 -6.76
CA PRO A 34 -8.12 -0.46 -6.79
C PRO A 34 -6.62 -0.54 -7.12
N GLY A 35 -5.94 -1.51 -6.50
CA GLY A 35 -4.49 -1.69 -6.54
C GLY A 35 -3.73 -0.96 -5.43
N THR A 36 -4.42 -0.16 -4.61
CA THR A 36 -3.83 0.60 -3.51
C THR A 36 -4.56 0.36 -2.19
N HIS A 37 -3.89 0.67 -1.08
CA HIS A 37 -4.48 0.72 0.26
C HIS A 37 -4.37 2.14 0.85
N CYS A 38 -5.27 2.44 1.78
CA CYS A 38 -5.25 3.69 2.51
C CYS A 38 -5.52 3.46 3.99
N PHE A 39 -4.51 3.72 4.79
CA PHE A 39 -4.63 3.73 6.24
C PHE A 39 -5.31 5.02 6.72
N VAL A 40 -5.70 5.04 7.99
CA VAL A 40 -6.18 6.26 8.65
C VAL A 40 -5.11 7.36 8.54
N GLY A 41 -5.53 8.55 8.13
CA GLY A 41 -4.64 9.68 7.90
C GLY A 41 -3.86 9.62 6.59
N SER A 42 -4.22 8.71 5.68
CA SER A 42 -3.56 8.62 4.38
C SER A 42 -3.84 9.87 3.54
N LYS A 43 -2.75 10.47 3.04
CA LYS A 43 -2.81 11.61 2.12
C LYS A 43 -2.74 11.20 0.65
N VAL A 44 -2.14 10.05 0.39
CA VAL A 44 -1.90 9.50 -0.95
C VAL A 44 -2.13 7.99 -0.87
N PRO A 45 -2.82 7.39 -1.83
CA PRO A 45 -2.98 5.94 -1.88
C PRO A 45 -1.63 5.24 -1.97
N ALA A 46 -1.38 4.30 -1.05
CA ALA A 46 -0.15 3.54 -1.08
C ALA A 46 -0.36 2.25 -1.92
N PRO A 47 0.55 1.92 -2.84
CA PRO A 47 0.41 0.74 -3.67
C PRO A 47 0.52 -0.54 -2.84
N CYS A 48 -0.22 -1.58 -3.21
CA CYS A 48 -0.06 -2.88 -2.57
C CYS A 48 1.32 -3.50 -2.81
N GLY A 49 1.87 -4.11 -1.76
CA GLY A 49 3.16 -4.78 -1.79
C GLY A 49 3.16 -6.07 -2.63
N SER A 50 4.35 -6.62 -2.87
CA SER A 50 4.49 -7.88 -3.59
C SER A 50 3.81 -9.04 -2.85
N GLY A 51 2.88 -9.73 -3.51
CA GLY A 51 2.11 -10.84 -2.91
C GLY A 51 0.78 -10.41 -2.30
N GLU A 52 0.45 -9.12 -2.37
CA GLU A 52 -0.85 -8.58 -1.98
C GLU A 52 -1.49 -7.78 -3.12
N TYR A 53 -2.81 -7.66 -3.10
CA TYR A 53 -3.55 -6.93 -4.12
C TYR A 53 -4.76 -6.22 -3.52
N GLY A 54 -5.13 -5.09 -4.11
CA GLY A 54 -6.30 -4.30 -3.74
C GLY A 54 -7.41 -4.45 -4.77
N PRO A 55 -8.21 -5.53 -4.77
CA PRO A 55 -9.23 -5.72 -5.80
C PRO A 55 -10.40 -4.75 -5.67
N LEU A 56 -10.62 -4.18 -4.48
CA LEU A 56 -11.76 -3.32 -4.20
C LEU A 56 -11.33 -1.85 -4.12
N PRO A 57 -12.21 -0.92 -4.52
CA PRO A 57 -12.06 0.47 -4.15
C PRO A 57 -12.28 0.64 -2.64
N GLN A 58 -11.80 1.75 -2.10
CA GLN A 58 -11.94 2.11 -0.67
C GLN A 58 -11.29 1.11 0.29
N GLN A 59 -10.16 0.54 -0.10
CA GLN A 59 -9.57 -0.56 0.64
C GLN A 59 -8.60 -0.05 1.73
N GLU A 60 -8.81 -0.48 2.97
CA GLU A 60 -7.99 -0.07 4.13
C GLU A 60 -6.67 -0.83 4.23
N SER A 61 -6.65 -2.08 3.75
CA SER A 61 -5.48 -2.96 3.76
C SER A 61 -5.46 -3.82 2.51
N CYS A 62 -4.27 -4.12 1.99
CA CYS A 62 -4.14 -5.03 0.87
C CYS A 62 -4.57 -6.45 1.30
N ARG A 63 -5.08 -7.22 0.33
CA ARG A 63 -5.46 -8.61 0.55
C ARG A 63 -4.31 -9.52 0.11
N PRO A 64 -3.94 -10.53 0.90
CA PRO A 64 -2.94 -11.50 0.47
C PRO A 64 -3.46 -12.28 -0.74
N CYS A 65 -2.59 -12.50 -1.73
CA CYS A 65 -2.92 -13.40 -2.84
C CYS A 65 -3.09 -14.83 -2.28
N PRO A 66 -4.21 -15.52 -2.56
CA PRO A 66 -4.38 -16.90 -2.15
C PRO A 66 -3.32 -17.77 -2.85
N ALA A 67 -2.52 -18.49 -2.07
CA ALA A 67 -1.45 -19.37 -2.57
C ALA A 67 -1.96 -20.53 -3.47
N SER A 68 -3.28 -20.72 -3.56
CA SER A 68 -3.92 -21.88 -4.19
C SER A 68 -4.69 -21.57 -5.48
N ALA A 69 -4.46 -20.43 -6.14
CA ALA A 69 -5.07 -20.14 -7.44
C ALA A 69 -4.41 -20.96 -8.58
N VAL A 70 -4.56 -22.28 -8.52
CA VAL A 70 -4.47 -23.15 -9.69
C VAL A 70 -5.85 -23.15 -10.34
N LEU A 71 -5.91 -22.81 -11.63
CA LEU A 71 -7.11 -22.72 -12.48
C LEU A 71 -7.80 -21.35 -12.49
N GLY A 72 -7.47 -20.58 -13.54
CA GLY A 72 -8.42 -19.68 -14.20
C GLY A 72 -8.63 -18.30 -13.58
N ALA A 73 -7.90 -17.32 -14.12
CA ALA A 73 -8.32 -15.92 -14.21
C ALA A 73 -8.63 -15.17 -12.90
N SER A 74 -7.58 -14.81 -12.18
CA SER A 74 -7.49 -13.52 -11.47
C SER A 74 -6.03 -13.19 -11.30
N ALA A 75 -5.48 -12.49 -12.29
CA ALA A 75 -4.13 -12.01 -12.27
C ALA A 75 -3.98 -11.05 -11.08
N CYS A 76 -3.58 -11.57 -9.91
CA CYS A 76 -2.71 -10.78 -9.05
C CYS A 76 -1.64 -10.19 -9.99
N PRO A 77 -1.33 -8.88 -9.94
CA PRO A 77 -0.18 -8.37 -10.64
C PRO A 77 1.01 -9.10 -10.04
N ALA A 78 1.38 -10.22 -10.67
CA ALA A 78 2.60 -10.92 -10.36
C ALA A 78 3.66 -9.83 -10.36
N PRO A 79 4.57 -9.79 -9.36
CA PRO A 79 5.65 -8.82 -9.37
C PRO A 79 6.20 -8.87 -10.79
N VAL A 80 6.18 -7.74 -11.50
CA VAL A 80 6.60 -7.69 -12.90
C VAL A 80 7.90 -8.47 -12.94
N ARG A 81 7.84 -9.69 -13.47
CA ARG A 81 9.01 -10.48 -13.79
C ARG A 81 9.60 -9.68 -14.94
N ARG A 82 10.28 -8.56 -14.62
CA ARG A 82 11.42 -8.12 -15.40
C ARG A 82 12.17 -9.41 -15.53
N ARG A 83 12.20 -9.92 -16.74
CA ARG A 83 13.03 -11.06 -17.08
C ARG A 83 14.40 -10.70 -16.49
N ARG A 84 14.74 -11.27 -15.34
CA ARG A 84 16.12 -11.46 -14.98
C ARG A 84 16.57 -12.45 -16.04
N SER A 85 17.00 -11.91 -17.18
CA SER A 85 18.35 -12.25 -17.61
C SER A 85 19.18 -12.25 -16.34
N LEU A 86 19.48 -13.46 -15.88
CA LEU A 86 20.35 -13.83 -14.77
C LEU A 86 21.16 -12.62 -14.27
N LEU A 87 20.93 -12.13 -13.04
CA LEU A 87 21.94 -11.51 -12.16
C LEU A 87 21.28 -10.96 -10.87
N SER A 88 21.60 -11.62 -9.74
CA SER A 88 22.00 -11.13 -8.41
C SER A 88 21.27 -9.99 -7.66
N ALA A 89 21.32 -10.12 -6.32
CA ALA A 89 20.70 -9.35 -5.21
C ALA A 89 19.31 -9.91 -4.84
N ALA A 90 19.06 -10.59 -3.71
CA ALA A 90 19.74 -10.65 -2.41
C ALA A 90 20.00 -9.26 -1.84
N ASP A 91 18.95 -8.57 -1.42
CA ASP A 91 19.05 -7.53 -0.40
C ASP A 91 17.97 -7.77 0.65
N GLY A 92 18.31 -8.62 1.61
CA GLY A 92 17.64 -8.68 2.90
C GLY A 92 18.48 -7.86 3.88
N PRO A 93 17.95 -6.82 4.52
CA PRO A 93 18.72 -6.08 5.50
C PRO A 93 18.76 -6.83 6.84
N ARG A 94 19.99 -6.93 7.35
CA ARG A 94 20.37 -6.98 8.79
C ARG A 94 20.37 -8.37 9.47
N GLY A 95 21.34 -9.18 9.06
CA GLY A 95 22.00 -10.14 9.94
C GLY A 95 23.23 -9.51 10.60
N VAL A 96 23.24 -9.48 11.93
CA VAL A 96 24.32 -9.01 12.80
C VAL A 96 25.64 -9.73 12.55
N ALA A 97 26.71 -9.00 12.25
CA ALA A 97 28.08 -9.50 12.33
C ALA A 97 28.72 -8.97 13.62
N GLY A 98 28.62 -9.76 14.68
CA GLY A 98 29.52 -9.63 15.83
C GLY A 98 30.72 -10.53 15.58
N THR A 99 31.87 -9.95 15.21
CA THR A 99 33.14 -10.65 15.09
C THR A 99 34.06 -10.22 16.23
N GLY A 100 34.21 -11.12 17.21
CA GLY A 100 35.46 -11.59 17.83
C GLY A 100 36.59 -10.65 18.29
N ALA A 101 37.11 -11.05 19.45
CA ALA A 101 38.52 -11.09 19.86
C ALA A 101 39.13 -9.87 20.59
N GLY A 102 39.51 -10.16 21.85
CA GLY A 102 40.34 -9.40 22.77
C GLY A 102 40.42 -10.17 24.09
#